data_AF-A0AAV3XD66-F1
#
_entry.id   AF-A0AAV3XD66-F1
#
_cell.length_a   1.000
_cell.length_b   1.000
_cell.length_c   1.000
_cell.angle_alpha   90.00
_cell.angle_beta   90.00
_cell.angle_gamma   90.00
#
_symmetry.space_group_name_H-M   'P 1'
#
loop_
_entity.id
_entity.type
_entity.pdbx_description
1 polymer ?
#
loop_
_entity_poly.entity_id
_entity_poly.type
_entity_poly.pdbx_seq_one_letter_code
_entity_poly.pdbx_strand_id
1 'polypeptide(L)'
;MAISTVLQKLSMATVGAAFIALGTVGIEKAEAITIGPDSYGYRATDEVPYTFENISGTGSRVLSGVDDATSSANLGFNFNFYGTDYNSVFFSPNGLMTFGSSNFDWVNTSFTGSVFPNLPSIAPFWDDLQTFQPGTDAVYYYQTVGTAGNRRFITQWNNVGGYFNSPSFMTFQAVLFEGSNNILFSYQDVDSGDFRSFGGEATVGIRNTNGNLNGQNLQWSYNSPSLRNGQSILISRVPEPASVLGLLAFGAMGAGSALKRFQQQKANV
;
A
#
# COMPACT_ATOMS: atom_id res chain seq x y z
N MET A 1 -28.67 -7.08 -69.13
CA MET A 1 -28.64 -8.46 -68.60
C MET A 1 -29.58 -8.48 -67.40
N ALA A 2 -30.77 -9.04 -67.58
CA ALA A 2 -31.79 -9.22 -66.54
C ALA A 2 -31.26 -10.21 -65.46
N ILE A 3 -31.71 -10.17 -64.20
CA ILE A 3 -32.82 -10.98 -63.63
C ILE A 3 -32.86 -10.65 -62.11
N SER A 4 -33.91 -9.98 -61.61
CA SER A 4 -34.97 -10.53 -60.70
C SER A 4 -34.66 -10.31 -59.20
N THR A 5 -35.56 -9.91 -58.27
CA THR A 5 -37.02 -10.14 -58.17
C THR A 5 -37.65 -9.24 -57.08
N VAL A 6 -38.82 -8.68 -57.41
CA VAL A 6 -40.06 -8.52 -56.58
C VAL A 6 -40.22 -7.39 -55.54
N LEU A 7 -41.26 -6.61 -55.83
CA LEU A 7 -42.00 -5.63 -55.02
C LEU A 7 -42.99 -6.29 -54.03
N GLN A 8 -43.32 -5.50 -52.99
CA GLN A 8 -44.63 -5.28 -52.37
C GLN A 8 -45.14 -6.17 -51.20
N LYS A 9 -45.34 -5.43 -50.08
CA LYS A 9 -46.52 -5.31 -49.20
C LYS A 9 -46.51 -6.01 -47.83
N LEU A 10 -47.12 -5.26 -46.89
CA LEU A 10 -47.55 -5.57 -45.51
C LEU A 10 -46.47 -5.35 -44.44
N SER A 11 -46.67 -4.65 -43.34
CA SER A 11 -47.88 -4.12 -42.69
C SER A 11 -47.47 -3.02 -41.69
N MET A 12 -48.30 -2.00 -41.49
CA MET A 12 -48.25 -1.19 -40.27
C MET A 12 -48.34 -2.11 -39.05
N ALA A 13 -47.44 -1.90 -38.08
CA ALA A 13 -47.60 -2.11 -36.63
C ALA A 13 -46.25 -2.51 -36.03
N THR A 14 -45.54 -1.53 -35.47
CA THR A 14 -44.96 -1.54 -34.13
C THR A 14 -44.11 -0.27 -34.05
N VAL A 15 -44.63 0.77 -33.40
CA VAL A 15 -43.84 1.91 -32.96
C VAL A 15 -42.91 1.38 -31.87
N GLY A 16 -41.73 0.90 -32.27
CA GLY A 16 -40.63 0.62 -31.36
C GLY A 16 -40.01 1.96 -30.99
N ALA A 17 -40.20 2.38 -29.73
CA ALA A 17 -39.55 3.55 -29.17
C ALA A 17 -38.03 3.44 -29.39
N ALA A 18 -37.49 4.26 -30.29
CA ALA A 18 -36.06 4.49 -30.36
C ALA A 18 -35.69 5.33 -29.12
N PHE A 19 -35.37 4.66 -28.02
CA PHE A 19 -34.59 5.28 -26.96
C PHE A 19 -33.22 5.61 -27.56
N ILE A 20 -33.01 6.89 -27.88
CA ILE A 20 -31.66 7.43 -28.02
C ILE A 20 -31.06 7.34 -26.62
N ALA A 21 -30.41 6.24 -26.32
CA ALA A 21 -29.49 6.16 -25.20
C ALA A 21 -28.31 7.09 -25.55
N LEU A 22 -28.44 8.36 -25.15
CA LEU A 22 -27.29 9.19 -24.85
C LEU A 22 -26.57 8.48 -23.72
N GLY A 23 -25.65 7.58 -24.08
CA GLY A 23 -24.73 6.98 -23.14
C GLY A 23 -23.97 8.12 -22.50
N THR A 24 -24.31 8.47 -21.26
CA THR A 24 -23.37 9.08 -20.36
C THR A 24 -22.15 8.18 -20.41
N VAL A 25 -21.06 8.67 -21.02
CA VAL A 25 -19.74 8.10 -20.79
C VAL A 25 -19.49 8.36 -19.31
N GLY A 26 -19.93 7.41 -18.48
CA GLY A 26 -19.50 7.35 -17.11
C GLY A 26 -18.00 7.21 -17.19
N ILE A 27 -17.27 8.24 -16.77
CA ILE A 27 -15.90 8.02 -16.34
C ILE A 27 -16.05 7.15 -15.10
N GLU A 28 -16.12 5.84 -15.29
CA GLU A 28 -16.05 4.90 -14.19
C GLU A 28 -14.73 5.18 -13.51
N LYS A 29 -14.81 5.64 -12.25
CA LYS A 29 -13.64 5.77 -11.39
C LYS A 29 -12.95 4.40 -11.43
N ALA A 30 -11.67 4.36 -11.83
CA ALA A 30 -10.89 3.14 -11.80
C ALA A 30 -11.09 2.47 -10.43
N GLU A 31 -11.47 1.18 -10.45
CA GLU A 31 -11.69 0.43 -9.21
C GLU A 31 -10.44 0.49 -8.34
N ALA A 32 -10.65 0.60 -7.03
CA ALA A 32 -9.54 0.59 -6.08
C ALA A 32 -8.84 -0.78 -6.14
N ILE A 33 -7.52 -0.76 -6.07
CA ILE A 33 -6.69 -1.96 -6.08
C ILE A 33 -6.51 -2.41 -4.63
N THR A 34 -6.62 -3.71 -4.42
CA THR A 34 -6.33 -4.36 -3.13
C THR A 34 -5.52 -5.64 -3.39
N ILE A 35 -4.43 -5.83 -2.64
CA ILE A 35 -3.56 -7.01 -2.73
C ILE A 35 -3.33 -7.65 -1.36
N GLY A 36 -2.99 -8.94 -1.36
CA GLY A 36 -2.83 -9.75 -0.15
C GLY A 36 -4.12 -10.43 0.31
N PRO A 37 -4.18 -10.95 1.55
CA PRO A 37 -3.13 -10.86 2.54
C PRO A 37 -1.88 -11.67 2.17
N ASP A 38 -0.71 -11.24 2.64
CA ASP A 38 0.49 -12.09 2.67
C ASP A 38 0.41 -13.15 3.78
N SER A 39 1.42 -14.02 3.91
CA SER A 39 1.41 -15.11 4.90
C SER A 39 1.38 -14.66 6.38
N TYR A 40 1.58 -13.36 6.66
CA TYR A 40 1.45 -12.82 8.02
C TYR A 40 0.08 -12.16 8.25
N GLY A 41 -0.64 -11.85 7.18
CA GLY A 41 -1.96 -11.22 7.21
C GLY A 41 -1.96 -9.76 6.79
N TYR A 42 -0.86 -9.20 6.25
CA TYR A 42 -0.87 -7.83 5.74
C TYR A 42 -1.59 -7.75 4.40
N ARG A 43 -2.50 -6.79 4.25
CA ARG A 43 -3.18 -6.43 3.00
C ARG A 43 -2.87 -4.97 2.68
N ALA A 44 -2.72 -4.65 1.39
CA ALA A 44 -2.51 -3.30 0.89
C ALA A 44 -3.70 -2.88 0.04
N THR A 45 -4.15 -1.64 0.15
CA THR A 45 -5.26 -1.10 -0.64
C THR A 45 -5.09 0.39 -0.89
N ASP A 46 -5.48 0.87 -2.06
CA ASP A 46 -5.63 2.29 -2.36
C ASP A 46 -7.07 2.80 -2.23
N GLU A 47 -7.96 1.98 -1.65
CA GLU A 47 -9.32 2.35 -1.26
C GLU A 47 -9.32 3.20 0.02
N VAL A 48 -8.47 4.21 0.08
CA VAL A 48 -8.36 5.15 1.20
C VAL A 48 -8.26 6.57 0.66
N PRO A 49 -8.80 7.56 1.39
CA PRO A 49 -8.60 8.96 1.02
C PRO A 49 -7.12 9.31 0.99
N TYR A 50 -6.72 10.14 0.01
CA TYR A 50 -5.39 10.72 -0.01
C TYR A 50 -5.17 11.61 1.21
N THR A 51 -4.05 11.40 1.89
CA THR A 51 -3.60 12.28 2.97
C THR A 51 -2.10 12.49 2.87
N PHE A 52 -1.64 13.72 3.02
CA PHE A 52 -0.21 14.05 3.04
C PHE A 52 0.07 15.08 4.13
N GLU A 53 1.00 14.77 5.03
CA GLU A 53 1.39 15.66 6.13
C GLU A 53 2.78 16.20 5.81
N ASN A 54 2.83 17.42 5.27
CA ASN A 54 4.10 18.01 4.87
C ASN A 54 4.92 18.40 6.12
N ILE A 55 6.01 17.67 6.35
CA ILE A 55 6.94 17.88 7.46
C ILE A 55 8.24 18.57 7.03
N SER A 56 8.37 19.09 5.81
CA SER A 56 9.62 19.77 5.38
C SER A 56 9.93 21.04 6.16
N GLY A 57 8.93 21.65 6.81
CA GLY A 57 9.10 22.80 7.70
C GLY A 57 9.19 22.48 9.20
N THR A 58 8.92 21.24 9.60
CA THR A 58 8.77 20.86 11.03
C THR A 58 9.59 19.63 11.44
N GLY A 59 9.93 18.77 10.48
CA GLY A 59 10.72 17.56 10.66
C GLY A 59 12.21 17.82 10.75
N SER A 60 12.93 16.83 11.26
CA SER A 60 14.39 16.81 11.24
C SER A 60 14.87 16.55 9.83
N ARG A 61 15.57 17.52 9.25
CA ARG A 61 16.15 17.45 7.90
C ARG A 61 17.45 16.64 7.92
N VAL A 62 17.48 15.51 7.23
CA VAL A 62 18.65 14.62 7.13
C VAL A 62 18.89 14.20 5.67
N LEU A 63 20.00 13.51 5.41
CA LEU A 63 20.29 12.95 4.09
C LEU A 63 20.13 13.99 2.96
N SER A 64 20.71 15.17 3.15
CA SER A 64 20.75 16.21 2.13
C SER A 64 22.12 16.25 1.49
N GLY A 65 22.18 16.41 0.16
CA GLY A 65 23.43 16.44 -0.58
C GLY A 65 24.13 15.08 -0.61
N VAL A 66 23.38 13.98 -0.53
CA VAL A 66 23.94 12.63 -0.43
C VAL A 66 23.32 11.68 -1.44
N ASP A 67 24.05 10.59 -1.63
CA ASP A 67 23.70 9.40 -2.39
C ASP A 67 24.04 8.18 -1.54
N ASP A 68 23.29 7.08 -1.67
CA ASP A 68 23.58 5.79 -1.03
C ASP A 68 23.98 5.88 0.45
N ALA A 69 23.38 6.83 1.16
CA ALA A 69 23.60 7.09 2.56
C ALA A 69 22.45 6.55 3.39
N THR A 70 22.65 6.43 4.70
CA THR A 70 21.58 6.01 5.62
C THR A 70 21.52 6.91 6.83
N SER A 71 20.31 7.16 7.30
CA SER A 71 20.05 7.74 8.61
C SER A 71 19.24 6.75 9.45
N SER A 72 19.12 7.03 10.73
CA SER A 72 18.31 6.25 11.64
C SER A 72 17.59 7.16 12.62
N ALA A 73 16.44 6.71 13.09
CA ALA A 73 15.67 7.43 14.10
C ALA A 73 14.98 6.45 15.05
N ASN A 74 14.78 6.90 16.28
CA ASN A 74 13.87 6.22 17.21
C ASN A 74 12.42 6.53 16.81
N LEU A 75 11.58 5.50 16.76
CA LEU A 75 10.16 5.63 16.44
C LEU A 75 9.39 6.35 17.56
N GLY A 76 9.88 6.24 18.80
CA GLY A 76 9.23 6.76 20.00
C GLY A 76 8.15 5.84 20.57
N PHE A 77 7.82 4.75 19.87
CA PHE A 77 6.89 3.69 20.28
C PHE A 77 7.36 2.34 19.76
N ASN A 78 6.78 1.25 20.27
CA ASN A 78 6.99 -0.08 19.70
C ASN A 78 6.07 -0.25 18.49
N PHE A 79 6.68 -0.51 17.34
CA PHE A 79 6.00 -0.83 16.09
C PHE A 79 6.16 -2.31 15.80
N ASN A 80 5.06 -3.06 15.81
CA ASN A 80 5.07 -4.48 15.48
C ASN A 80 5.05 -4.66 13.96
N PHE A 81 6.15 -5.15 13.40
CA PHE A 81 6.30 -5.43 11.98
C PHE A 81 6.61 -6.90 11.79
N TYR A 82 5.71 -7.63 11.11
CA TYR A 82 5.81 -9.08 10.91
C TYR A 82 6.04 -9.87 12.21
N GLY A 83 5.40 -9.44 13.31
CA GLY A 83 5.47 -10.12 14.60
C GLY A 83 6.68 -9.75 15.46
N THR A 84 7.60 -8.92 14.96
CA THR A 84 8.73 -8.40 15.73
C THR A 84 8.49 -6.94 16.09
N ASP A 85 8.71 -6.60 17.36
CA ASP A 85 8.62 -5.21 17.82
C ASP A 85 9.94 -4.47 17.52
N TYR A 86 9.82 -3.33 16.86
CA TYR A 86 10.91 -2.40 16.60
C TYR A 86 10.64 -1.06 17.27
N ASN A 87 11.68 -0.42 17.78
CA ASN A 87 11.63 0.91 18.40
C ASN A 87 12.50 1.94 17.65
N SER A 88 13.19 1.51 16.61
CA SER A 88 14.06 2.31 15.75
C SER A 88 13.96 1.81 14.31
N VAL A 89 14.29 2.68 13.37
CA VAL A 89 14.24 2.40 11.94
C VAL A 89 15.41 3.08 11.24
N PHE A 90 15.92 2.43 10.20
CA PHE A 90 16.89 3.00 9.27
C PHE A 90 16.20 3.37 7.98
N PHE A 91 16.70 4.40 7.28
CA PHE A 91 16.18 4.81 5.98
C PHE A 91 17.26 5.49 5.15
N SER A 92 17.08 5.47 3.83
CA SER A 92 18.02 6.00 2.83
C SER A 92 17.34 6.98 1.87
N PRO A 93 18.10 7.78 1.10
CA PRO A 93 17.56 8.59 -0.01
C PRO A 93 16.77 7.77 -1.03
N ASN A 94 17.18 6.51 -1.23
CA ASN A 94 16.61 5.51 -2.13
C ASN A 94 15.15 5.12 -1.84
N GLY A 95 14.41 5.84 -0.99
CA GLY A 95 12.99 5.55 -0.72
C GLY A 95 12.75 4.21 0.00
N LEU A 96 13.75 3.75 0.77
CA LEU A 96 13.72 2.49 1.51
C LEU A 96 13.86 2.73 3.02
N MET A 97 13.06 2.01 3.80
CA MET A 97 13.21 1.89 5.25
C MET A 97 13.51 0.43 5.62
N THR A 98 14.43 0.22 6.56
CA THR A 98 14.80 -1.12 7.05
C THR A 98 14.84 -1.18 8.58
N PHE A 99 14.64 -2.37 9.11
CA PHE A 99 14.72 -2.64 10.55
C PHE A 99 15.90 -3.54 10.90
N GLY A 100 16.46 -3.36 12.10
CA GLY A 100 17.59 -4.14 12.62
C GLY A 100 18.96 -3.65 12.15
N SER A 101 19.10 -3.24 10.89
CA SER A 101 20.33 -2.63 10.36
C SER A 101 20.05 -1.67 9.20
N SER A 102 21.05 -0.86 8.85
CA SER A 102 21.03 0.02 7.69
C SER A 102 21.14 -0.77 6.37
N ASN A 103 20.64 -0.18 5.28
CA ASN A 103 20.81 -0.66 3.92
C ASN A 103 21.21 0.51 3.01
N PHE A 104 22.35 0.35 2.32
CA PHE A 104 22.94 1.33 1.41
C PHE A 104 22.74 0.96 -0.07
N ASP A 105 22.06 -0.16 -0.35
CA ASP A 105 21.95 -0.68 -1.70
C ASP A 105 20.98 0.19 -2.54
N TRP A 106 21.47 0.61 -3.70
CA TRP A 106 20.70 1.32 -4.73
C TRP A 106 19.99 0.36 -5.68
N VAL A 107 20.42 -0.90 -5.73
CA VAL A 107 19.89 -1.85 -6.71
C VAL A 107 18.47 -2.25 -6.31
N ASN A 108 17.50 -1.64 -6.98
CA ASN A 108 16.11 -2.02 -6.82
C ASN A 108 15.87 -3.48 -7.21
N THR A 109 15.20 -4.22 -6.33
CA THR A 109 14.95 -5.65 -6.51
C THR A 109 13.57 -6.04 -6.02
N SER A 110 12.97 -6.99 -6.72
CA SER A 110 11.64 -7.48 -6.39
C SER A 110 11.59 -8.14 -5.01
N PHE A 111 10.58 -7.80 -4.20
CA PHE A 111 10.36 -8.42 -2.89
C PHE A 111 9.88 -9.88 -2.95
N THR A 112 9.43 -10.33 -4.12
CA THR A 112 9.13 -11.75 -4.39
C THR A 112 10.38 -12.55 -4.79
N GLY A 113 11.49 -11.88 -5.11
CA GLY A 113 12.77 -12.51 -5.46
C GLY A 113 13.72 -12.70 -4.27
N SER A 114 14.90 -13.26 -4.54
CA SER A 114 15.99 -13.26 -3.56
C SER A 114 16.60 -11.86 -3.48
N VAL A 115 16.75 -11.33 -2.27
CA VAL A 115 17.17 -9.94 -2.04
C VAL A 115 18.32 -9.89 -1.03
N PHE A 116 19.33 -9.07 -1.33
CA PHE A 116 20.40 -8.72 -0.41
C PHE A 116 20.39 -7.19 -0.21
N PRO A 117 20.59 -6.67 1.01
CA PRO A 117 20.56 -7.41 2.27
C PRO A 117 19.14 -7.91 2.58
N ASN A 118 19.07 -9.05 3.27
CA ASN A 118 17.82 -9.70 3.61
C ASN A 118 17.27 -9.14 4.93
N LEU A 119 16.61 -7.98 4.86
CA LEU A 119 16.12 -7.24 6.03
C LEU A 119 14.60 -7.04 5.95
N PRO A 120 13.93 -6.92 7.11
CA PRO A 120 12.57 -6.41 7.15
C PRO A 120 12.56 -4.99 6.59
N SER A 121 11.76 -4.77 5.55
CA SER A 121 11.83 -3.56 4.72
C SER A 121 10.45 -2.99 4.45
N ILE A 122 10.37 -1.66 4.43
CA ILE A 122 9.22 -0.88 3.98
C ILE A 122 9.72 0.03 2.84
N ALA A 123 9.18 -0.18 1.64
CA ALA A 123 9.55 0.55 0.43
C ALA A 123 8.35 1.32 -0.10
N PRO A 124 8.14 2.59 0.27
CA PRO A 124 7.16 3.44 -0.40
C PRO A 124 7.52 3.69 -1.87
N PHE A 125 8.81 3.77 -2.20
CA PHE A 125 9.34 3.94 -3.56
C PHE A 125 10.83 3.56 -3.54
N TRP A 126 11.16 2.27 -3.49
CA TRP A 126 12.58 1.88 -3.49
C TRP A 126 13.14 1.88 -4.91
N ASP A 127 14.09 2.77 -5.16
CA ASP A 127 14.85 2.88 -6.39
C ASP A 127 16.18 3.61 -6.10
N ASP A 128 17.06 3.74 -7.08
CA ASP A 128 18.29 4.51 -7.02
C ASP A 128 17.96 6.03 -7.07
N LEU A 129 17.87 6.65 -5.89
CA LEU A 129 17.45 8.05 -5.69
C LEU A 129 18.49 8.85 -4.90
N GLN A 130 18.53 10.15 -5.14
CA GLN A 130 19.54 11.02 -4.54
C GLN A 130 19.03 12.42 -4.21
N THR A 131 19.80 13.12 -3.37
CA THR A 131 19.50 14.47 -2.85
C THR A 131 20.64 15.46 -3.07
N PHE A 132 21.51 15.21 -4.06
CA PHE A 132 22.66 16.09 -4.37
C PHE A 132 22.52 16.85 -5.69
N GLN A 133 21.58 16.48 -6.57
CA GLN A 133 21.28 17.23 -7.79
C GLN A 133 20.72 18.62 -7.47
N PRO A 134 21.11 19.67 -8.22
CA PRO A 134 20.51 20.99 -8.07
C PRO A 134 18.98 20.96 -8.17
N GLY A 135 18.29 21.46 -7.15
CA GLY A 135 16.82 21.46 -7.05
C GLY A 135 16.25 20.35 -6.17
N THR A 136 17.05 19.33 -5.84
CA THR A 136 16.69 18.36 -4.79
C THR A 136 16.81 18.98 -3.40
N ASP A 137 16.23 18.31 -2.40
CA ASP A 137 16.26 18.78 -1.01
C ASP A 137 16.88 17.75 -0.04
N ALA A 138 16.05 16.87 0.53
CA ALA A 138 16.44 16.04 1.67
C ALA A 138 15.39 14.97 1.99
N VAL A 139 15.76 14.05 2.88
CA VAL A 139 14.80 13.21 3.60
C VAL A 139 14.52 13.86 4.95
N TYR A 140 13.25 14.02 5.29
CA TYR A 140 12.79 14.52 6.57
C TYR A 140 12.18 13.39 7.38
N TYR A 141 12.35 13.44 8.69
CA TYR A 141 11.57 12.59 9.58
C TYR A 141 10.97 13.39 10.73
N TYR A 142 9.84 12.92 11.24
CA TYR A 142 9.21 13.48 12.42
C TYR A 142 8.94 12.39 13.43
N GLN A 143 9.41 12.63 14.66
CA GLN A 143 9.17 11.76 15.79
C GLN A 143 7.89 12.19 16.50
N THR A 144 6.93 11.27 16.63
CA THR A 144 5.76 11.39 17.50
C THR A 144 4.83 12.59 17.22
N VAL A 145 4.10 12.54 16.10
CA VAL A 145 2.90 13.38 15.93
C VAL A 145 1.73 12.72 16.67
N GLY A 146 1.06 13.42 17.58
CA GLY A 146 -0.13 12.93 18.29
C GLY A 146 0.10 12.58 19.77
N THR A 147 -0.90 11.97 20.40
CA THR A 147 -0.86 11.57 21.83
C THR A 147 -0.37 10.14 21.99
N ALA A 148 0.32 9.81 23.08
CA ALA A 148 0.75 8.44 23.38
C ALA A 148 -0.40 7.42 23.23
N GLY A 149 -0.12 6.30 22.57
CA GLY A 149 -1.10 5.31 22.15
C GLY A 149 -1.70 5.55 20.76
N ASN A 150 -1.53 6.75 20.18
CA ASN A 150 -2.02 7.15 18.86
C ASN A 150 -0.97 8.01 18.10
N ARG A 151 0.32 7.85 18.41
CA ARG A 151 1.39 8.61 17.75
C ARG A 151 1.65 8.11 16.34
N ARG A 152 2.21 8.98 15.51
CA ARG A 152 2.70 8.66 14.16
C ARG A 152 4.18 8.96 14.04
N PHE A 153 4.89 8.10 13.32
CA PHE A 153 6.23 8.36 12.82
C PHE A 153 6.14 8.57 11.31
N ILE A 154 6.67 9.69 10.81
CA ILE A 154 6.56 10.09 9.40
C ILE A 154 7.97 10.22 8.83
N THR A 155 8.24 9.54 7.71
CA THR A 155 9.42 9.79 6.87
C THR A 155 8.94 10.36 5.55
N GLN A 156 9.44 11.53 5.16
CA GLN A 156 9.13 12.23 3.92
C GLN A 156 10.40 12.35 3.07
N TRP A 157 10.35 11.81 1.86
CA TRP A 157 11.32 12.09 0.81
C TRP A 157 10.83 13.34 0.09
N ASN A 158 11.50 14.46 0.29
CA ASN A 158 11.07 15.75 -0.23
C ASN A 158 11.98 16.18 -1.39
N ASN A 159 11.38 16.38 -2.57
CA ASN A 159 12.10 16.69 -3.81
C ASN A 159 13.35 15.82 -4.00
N VAL A 160 13.16 14.49 -4.02
CA VAL A 160 14.24 13.55 -4.35
C VAL A 160 14.29 13.33 -5.87
N GLY A 161 15.49 13.22 -6.43
CA GLY A 161 15.69 12.93 -7.86
C GLY A 161 16.19 11.51 -8.06
N GLY A 162 15.94 10.91 -9.23
CA GLY A 162 16.60 9.66 -9.60
C GLY A 162 18.09 9.85 -9.82
N TYR A 163 18.88 8.81 -9.55
CA TYR A 163 20.30 8.81 -9.85
C TYR A 163 20.57 8.80 -11.37
N PHE A 164 21.66 9.47 -11.74
CA PHE A 164 21.96 10.13 -13.02
C PHE A 164 21.05 11.31 -13.42
N ASN A 165 20.42 11.94 -12.44
CA ASN A 165 19.61 13.14 -12.53
C ASN A 165 18.29 12.96 -13.31
N SER A 166 17.18 12.88 -12.57
CA SER A 166 15.86 12.97 -13.17
C SER A 166 15.50 14.41 -13.61
N PRO A 167 14.70 14.57 -14.68
CA PRO A 167 14.22 15.88 -15.13
C PRO A 167 13.34 16.63 -14.11
N SER A 168 12.60 15.89 -13.29
CA SER A 168 11.72 16.39 -12.22
C SER A 168 12.00 15.65 -10.90
N PHE A 169 11.44 16.16 -9.80
CA PHE A 169 11.67 15.61 -8.46
C PHE A 169 10.39 15.03 -7.88
N MET A 170 10.57 14.00 -7.06
CA MET A 170 9.47 13.29 -6.43
C MET A 170 9.35 13.67 -4.97
N THR A 171 8.12 13.71 -4.48
CA THR A 171 7.78 13.93 -3.07
C THR A 171 6.76 12.90 -2.60
N PHE A 172 7.16 12.06 -1.65
CA PHE A 172 6.34 10.99 -1.10
C PHE A 172 6.69 10.72 0.37
N GLN A 173 5.83 9.98 1.07
CA GLN A 173 6.02 9.67 2.49
C GLN A 173 5.60 8.24 2.84
N ALA A 174 6.18 7.74 3.93
CA ALA A 174 5.69 6.59 4.66
C ALA A 174 5.35 7.00 6.10
N VAL A 175 4.19 6.54 6.60
CA VAL A 175 3.71 6.83 7.95
C VAL A 175 3.49 5.52 8.71
N LEU A 176 4.11 5.39 9.88
CA LEU A 176 3.91 4.26 10.80
C LEU A 176 3.02 4.72 11.96
N PHE A 177 1.97 3.96 12.26
CA PHE A 177 0.98 4.32 13.28
C PHE A 177 1.15 3.48 14.55
N GLU A 178 1.33 4.14 15.70
CA GLU A 178 1.32 3.50 17.01
C GLU A 178 -0.03 2.82 17.28
N GLY A 179 -0.01 1.70 18.00
CA GLY A 179 -1.20 0.95 18.42
C GLY A 179 -1.78 0.06 17.31
N SER A 180 -2.05 0.63 16.12
CA SER A 180 -2.56 -0.15 14.98
C SER A 180 -1.47 -0.93 14.25
N ASN A 181 -0.22 -0.44 14.27
CA ASN A 181 0.89 -0.93 13.45
C ASN A 181 0.60 -0.89 11.94
N ASN A 182 -0.32 -0.02 11.52
CA ASN A 182 -0.57 0.24 10.10
C ASN A 182 0.58 1.03 9.48
N ILE A 183 0.70 0.92 8.16
CA ILE A 183 1.65 1.66 7.34
C ILE A 183 0.84 2.37 6.26
N LEU A 184 1.08 3.66 6.05
CA LEU A 184 0.47 4.41 4.96
C LEU A 184 1.57 4.97 4.05
N PHE A 185 1.50 4.64 2.77
CA PHE A 185 2.27 5.35 1.75
C PHE A 185 1.42 6.47 1.19
N SER A 186 2.01 7.63 0.90
CA SER A 186 1.30 8.74 0.26
C SER A 186 2.20 9.49 -0.69
N TYR A 187 1.67 9.75 -1.88
CA TYR A 187 2.42 10.25 -3.03
C TYR A 187 1.89 11.64 -3.39
N GLN A 188 2.64 12.68 -3.07
CA GLN A 188 2.29 14.05 -3.47
C GLN A 188 2.65 14.26 -4.94
N ASP A 189 3.88 13.89 -5.31
CA ASP A 189 4.36 13.89 -6.68
C ASP A 189 5.31 12.71 -6.89
N VAL A 190 5.08 11.91 -7.92
CA VAL A 190 5.92 10.76 -8.33
C VAL A 190 6.25 10.80 -9.81
N ASP A 191 6.06 11.94 -10.47
CA ASP A 191 6.49 12.14 -11.84
C ASP A 191 7.93 12.67 -11.86
N SER A 192 8.89 11.78 -12.11
CA SER A 192 10.30 12.14 -12.25
C SER A 192 10.61 12.74 -13.64
N GLY A 193 9.66 12.71 -14.58
CA GLY A 193 9.86 13.15 -15.96
C GLY A 193 10.69 12.17 -16.80
N ASP A 194 10.96 10.95 -16.30
CA ASP A 194 11.72 9.90 -16.97
C ASP A 194 11.10 8.50 -16.76
N PHE A 195 11.85 7.44 -17.03
CA PHE A 195 11.39 6.05 -16.89
C PHE A 195 11.03 5.64 -15.45
N ARG A 196 11.43 6.41 -14.42
CA ARG A 196 11.06 6.14 -13.02
C ARG A 196 9.67 6.66 -12.68
N SER A 197 9.09 7.51 -13.53
CA SER A 197 7.82 8.17 -13.27
C SER A 197 6.76 7.16 -12.87
N PHE A 198 5.98 7.50 -11.85
CA PHE A 198 4.88 6.68 -11.33
C PHE A 198 5.31 5.31 -10.79
N GLY A 199 6.61 5.14 -10.44
CA GLY A 199 7.16 3.89 -9.94
C GLY A 199 7.68 2.95 -11.04
N GLY A 200 7.94 3.48 -12.25
CA GLY A 200 8.35 2.70 -13.42
C GLY A 200 9.62 1.86 -13.24
N GLU A 201 10.50 2.19 -12.29
CA GLU A 201 11.66 1.38 -11.89
C GLU A 201 11.71 1.09 -10.38
N ALA A 202 10.64 1.41 -9.64
CA ALA A 202 10.62 1.27 -8.20
C ALA A 202 10.06 -0.08 -7.74
N THR A 203 10.51 -0.54 -6.57
CA THR A 203 9.75 -1.49 -5.76
C THR A 203 8.88 -0.74 -4.77
N VAL A 204 7.59 -1.11 -4.72
CA VAL A 204 6.65 -0.59 -3.72
C VAL A 204 6.08 -1.75 -2.93
N GLY A 205 6.13 -1.67 -1.60
CA GLY A 205 5.55 -2.68 -0.72
C GLY A 205 6.29 -2.87 0.59
N ILE A 206 6.08 -4.03 1.20
CA ILE A 206 6.73 -4.44 2.44
C ILE A 206 7.23 -5.88 2.34
N ARG A 207 8.25 -6.22 3.13
CA ARG A 207 8.69 -7.60 3.32
C ARG A 207 9.31 -7.82 4.69
N ASN A 208 9.28 -9.07 5.14
CA ASN A 208 10.11 -9.53 6.24
C ASN A 208 11.45 -10.09 5.74
N THR A 209 12.35 -10.37 6.68
CA THR A 209 13.50 -11.27 6.46
C THR A 209 13.01 -12.60 5.89
N ASN A 210 13.65 -13.07 4.82
CA ASN A 210 13.27 -14.26 4.05
C ASN A 210 11.82 -14.19 3.52
N GLY A 211 11.29 -12.98 3.29
CA GLY A 211 9.92 -12.75 2.83
C GLY A 211 9.53 -13.60 1.61
N ASN A 212 10.44 -13.76 0.66
CA ASN A 212 10.28 -14.58 -0.54
C ASN A 212 10.16 -16.10 -0.26
N LEU A 213 10.70 -16.57 0.87
CA LEU A 213 10.68 -17.98 1.27
C LEU A 213 9.50 -18.32 2.20
N ASN A 214 9.11 -17.40 3.08
CA ASN A 214 8.04 -17.60 4.06
C ASN A 214 6.70 -16.97 3.63
N GLY A 215 6.66 -16.30 2.48
CA GLY A 215 5.49 -15.59 1.96
C GLY A 215 5.13 -14.34 2.75
N GLN A 216 6.01 -13.86 3.63
CA GLN A 216 5.87 -12.59 4.37
C GLN A 216 6.46 -11.46 3.54
N ASN A 217 5.88 -11.27 2.36
CA ASN A 217 6.17 -10.18 1.45
C ASN A 217 4.86 -9.74 0.80
N LEU A 218 4.65 -8.44 0.71
CA LEU A 218 3.48 -7.83 0.09
C LEU A 218 3.97 -6.74 -0.84
N GLN A 219 4.08 -7.09 -2.12
CA GLN A 219 4.59 -6.23 -3.17
C GLN A 219 3.44 -5.61 -3.96
N TRP A 220 3.29 -4.29 -3.85
CA TRP A 220 2.32 -3.51 -4.61
C TRP A 220 2.71 -3.39 -6.07
N SER A 221 3.98 -3.09 -6.33
CA SER A 221 4.53 -3.02 -7.69
C SER A 221 6.03 -3.25 -7.71
N TYR A 222 6.51 -3.57 -8.91
CA TYR A 222 7.92 -3.70 -9.25
C TYR A 222 8.10 -3.21 -10.68
N ASN A 223 8.99 -2.26 -10.89
CA ASN A 223 9.35 -1.74 -12.21
C ASN A 223 8.11 -1.50 -13.09
N SER A 224 7.12 -0.82 -12.52
CA SER A 224 5.80 -0.66 -13.12
C SER A 224 5.19 0.68 -12.72
N PRO A 225 4.79 1.52 -13.70
CA PRO A 225 4.25 2.86 -13.45
C PRO A 225 2.79 2.78 -12.95
N SER A 226 2.60 2.25 -11.73
CA SER A 226 1.27 2.01 -11.13
C SER A 226 0.87 3.03 -10.07
N LEU A 227 1.79 3.91 -9.67
CA LEU A 227 1.53 4.97 -8.70
C LEU A 227 0.88 6.19 -9.37
N ARG A 228 0.27 7.05 -8.56
CA ARG A 228 -0.38 8.28 -9.03
C ARG A 228 -0.13 9.42 -8.06
N ASN A 229 -0.04 10.64 -8.59
CA ASN A 229 -0.05 11.85 -7.75
C ASN A 229 -1.39 11.94 -7.01
N GLY A 230 -1.35 12.29 -5.73
CA GLY A 230 -2.55 12.32 -4.90
C GLY A 230 -3.10 10.94 -4.53
N GLN A 231 -2.25 9.90 -4.48
CA GLN A 231 -2.61 8.55 -4.04
C GLN A 231 -2.10 8.27 -2.63
N SER A 232 -2.89 7.52 -1.86
CA SER A 232 -2.42 6.88 -0.63
C SER A 232 -2.67 5.37 -0.71
N ILE A 233 -1.75 4.57 -0.17
CA ILE A 233 -1.85 3.11 -0.08
C ILE A 233 -1.75 2.73 1.39
N LEU A 234 -2.82 2.15 1.93
CA LEU A 234 -2.86 1.67 3.31
C LEU A 234 -2.47 0.19 3.34
N ILE A 235 -1.45 -0.11 4.13
CA ILE A 235 -1.06 -1.47 4.48
C ILE A 235 -1.46 -1.72 5.94
N SER A 236 -2.31 -2.71 6.14
CA SER A 236 -2.87 -3.03 7.45
C SER A 236 -3.00 -4.53 7.62
N ARG A 237 -2.96 -4.99 8.88
CA ARG A 237 -3.18 -6.39 9.18
C ARG A 237 -4.67 -6.68 9.14
N VAL A 238 -5.04 -7.69 8.35
CA VAL A 238 -6.36 -8.31 8.43
C VAL A 238 -6.25 -9.41 9.47
N PRO A 239 -7.05 -9.39 10.55
CA PRO A 239 -7.13 -10.55 11.42
C PRO A 239 -7.50 -11.76 10.56
N GLU A 240 -6.78 -12.88 10.72
CA GLU A 240 -7.22 -14.16 10.15
C GLU A 240 -8.72 -14.32 10.45
N PRO A 241 -9.57 -14.64 9.46
CA PRO A 241 -10.94 -14.98 9.76
C PRO A 241 -10.87 -16.08 10.82
N ALA A 242 -11.46 -15.82 12.00
CA ALA A 242 -11.47 -16.77 13.09
C ALA A 242 -11.80 -18.13 12.47
N SER A 243 -10.86 -19.08 12.57
CA SER A 243 -11.01 -20.38 11.92
C SER A 243 -12.43 -20.87 12.14
N VAL A 244 -13.09 -21.41 11.13
CA VAL A 244 -14.51 -21.84 11.23
C VAL A 244 -14.70 -22.84 12.40
N LEU A 245 -13.60 -23.45 12.88
CA LEU A 245 -13.51 -24.21 14.14
C LEU A 245 -13.84 -23.40 15.40
N GLY A 246 -13.44 -22.13 15.49
CA GLY A 246 -13.84 -21.21 16.56
C GLY A 246 -15.32 -20.80 16.49
N LEU A 247 -15.91 -20.76 15.30
CA LEU A 247 -17.35 -20.48 15.12
C LEU A 247 -18.21 -21.70 15.52
N LEU A 248 -17.72 -22.93 15.32
CA LEU A 248 -18.35 -24.15 15.81
C LEU A 248 -18.23 -24.33 17.33
N ALA A 249 -17.19 -23.78 17.97
CA ALA A 249 -17.05 -23.81 19.43
C ALA A 249 -18.07 -22.91 20.15
N PHE A 250 -18.50 -21.80 19.54
CA PHE A 250 -19.62 -20.99 20.05
C PHE A 250 -20.99 -21.56 19.69
N GLY A 251 -21.12 -22.30 18.58
CA GLY A 251 -22.34 -23.03 18.22
C GLY A 251 -22.65 -24.22 19.14
N ALA A 252 -21.63 -24.91 19.66
CA ALA A 252 -21.81 -26.07 20.54
C ALA A 252 -22.10 -25.70 22.01
N MET A 253 -21.64 -24.55 22.51
CA MET A 253 -21.95 -24.08 23.87
C MET A 253 -23.37 -23.50 24.02
N GLY A 254 -24.02 -23.10 22.92
CA GLY A 254 -25.41 -22.61 22.92
C GLY A 254 -26.48 -23.71 22.76
N ALA A 255 -26.13 -24.86 22.18
CA ALA A 255 -27.11 -25.93 21.92
C ALA A 255 -27.29 -26.90 23.11
N GLY A 256 -26.26 -27.07 23.96
CA GLY A 256 -26.30 -28.01 25.09
C GLY A 256 -27.22 -27.59 26.26
N SER A 257 -27.45 -26.30 26.43
CA SER A 257 -28.27 -25.74 27.52
C SER A 257 -29.76 -25.60 27.15
N ALA A 258 -30.08 -25.46 25.86
CA ALA A 258 -31.47 -25.44 25.37
C ALA A 258 -32.11 -26.84 25.31
N LEU A 259 -31.32 -27.89 25.02
CA LEU A 259 -31.82 -29.27 24.94
C LEU A 259 -32.16 -29.90 26.31
N LYS A 260 -31.51 -29.48 27.41
CA LYS A 260 -31.88 -29.94 28.76
C LYS A 260 -33.16 -29.28 29.30
N ARG A 261 -33.47 -28.05 28.91
CA ARG A 261 -34.71 -27.36 29.33
C ARG A 261 -35.96 -27.86 28.58
N PHE A 262 -35.83 -28.31 27.34
CA PHE A 262 -36.96 -28.88 26.58
C PHE A 262 -37.36 -30.30 26.99
N GLN A 263 -36.46 -31.09 27.60
CA GLN A 263 -36.81 -32.42 28.10
C GLN A 263 -37.40 -32.40 29.52
N GLN A 264 -37.14 -31.36 30.32
CA GLN A 264 -37.72 -31.24 31.67
C GLN A 264 -39.15 -30.66 31.66
N GLN A 265 -39.56 -29.96 30.59
CA GLN A 265 -40.93 -29.44 30.43
C GLN A 265 -41.93 -30.45 29.85
N LYS A 266 -41.46 -31.57 29.26
CA LYS A 266 -42.33 -32.65 28.75
C LYS A 266 -42.63 -33.76 29.77
N ALA A 267 -42.09 -33.67 30.99
CA ALA A 267 -42.30 -34.67 32.04
C ALA A 267 -43.35 -34.26 33.09
N ASN A 268 -44.01 -33.09 32.94
CA ASN A 268 -45.01 -32.56 33.88
C ASN A 268 -46.35 -32.20 33.20
N VAL A 269 -46.75 -32.94 32.16
CA VAL A 269 -48.14 -32.95 31.64
C VAL A 269 -48.59 -34.39 31.48
#